data_AF-A0A1C4KVX0-F1
#
_entry.id   AF-A0A1C4KVX0-F1
#
_cell.length_a   1.000
_cell.length_b   1.000
_cell.length_c   1.000
_cell.angle_alpha   90.00
_cell.angle_beta   90.00
_cell.angle_gamma   90.00
#
_symmetry.space_group_name_H-M   'P 1'
#
loop_
_entity.id
_entity.type
_entity.pdbx_description
1 polymer ?
#
loop_
_entity_poly.entity_id
_entity_poly.type
_entity_poly.pdbx_seq_one_letter_code
_entity_poly.pdbx_strand_id
1 'polypeptide(L)'
;MSLISTLARLEAVDSGRAQPLATVRHRHLTDRPLVIVPLTTAGEAGAPLGALVGTDRDQPRLLAVAQPRDRDLRFAFLAELAEAVLPHIEAYADVVEPAERNETDPATGKKTKVEVELCTDAPQLIVPSRAGIEFVRLLGRSMRFRRTAEDDPETPYPAPVRVPLLGRWLTHYGERARVPGSSLLLAATDLLNRHWATGQSSLEDQHLGALLAWIDPPQDMTGAEAALRAEVGRDQDGQLLCPPAGPATDPAFDNRLLAPAIEKYDRARQALAAAEDGLTADERLGELSGAEREIRSLLAKVMLPTWDKVWQGLDLLRELPEGSRAEDRWTRDRWSFTAHRDRVSSGEPPQPRRDDAVTAAQKLASRETAQAQLEAQEALDDPLVLAGRRLAGEAFVAEVAEVEMAYTESKRPSPRPLVTLRTDERPHLGERTKVYRSLDGKPQTAEFVRAEQDEDSGDGEILIVVRIMDRMGRGKEPAPGSLPEPGERIAWTLFEHDQRGGPKLPDPEDTPWTHGGPPGADAAARAEHPDPVTPEDLL
;
A
#
# COMPACT_ATOMS: atom_id res chain seq x y z
N MET A 1 11.70 15.08 -3.81
CA MET A 1 10.96 15.42 -5.05
C MET A 1 11.98 15.54 -6.16
N SER A 2 11.72 14.93 -7.32
CA SER A 2 12.55 15.08 -8.52
C SER A 2 12.31 16.43 -9.20
N LEU A 3 13.23 16.86 -10.06
CA LEU A 3 13.03 18.07 -10.88
C LEU A 3 11.76 17.99 -11.72
N ILE A 4 11.48 16.83 -12.34
CA ILE A 4 10.27 16.61 -13.14
C ILE A 4 8.98 16.75 -12.31
N SER A 5 8.97 16.22 -11.07
CA SER A 5 7.82 16.41 -10.18
C SER A 5 7.62 17.87 -9.78
N THR A 6 8.71 18.64 -9.66
CA THR A 6 8.63 20.07 -9.33
C THR A 6 8.09 20.86 -10.51
N LEU A 7 8.58 20.58 -11.72
CA LEU A 7 8.08 21.16 -12.96
C LEU A 7 6.59 20.86 -13.15
N ALA A 8 6.18 19.59 -13.03
CA ALA A 8 4.79 19.19 -13.18
C ALA A 8 3.84 19.91 -12.20
N ARG A 9 4.29 20.17 -10.96
CA ARG A 9 3.51 20.97 -10.00
C ARG A 9 3.42 22.44 -10.40
N LEU A 10 4.49 23.03 -10.94
CA LEU A 10 4.45 24.41 -11.46
C LEU A 10 3.55 24.52 -12.69
N GLU A 11 3.63 23.58 -13.61
CA GLU A 11 2.75 23.47 -14.78
C GLU A 11 1.29 23.24 -14.35
N ALA A 12 1.05 22.49 -13.27
CA ALA A 12 -0.29 22.33 -12.73
C ALA A 12 -0.88 23.66 -12.26
N VAL A 13 -0.08 24.48 -11.57
CA VAL A 13 -0.49 25.82 -11.14
C VAL A 13 -0.74 26.73 -12.35
N ASP A 14 0.13 26.73 -13.35
CA ASP A 14 0.03 27.59 -14.53
C ASP A 14 -1.18 27.22 -15.42
N SER A 15 -1.36 25.93 -15.69
CA SER A 15 -2.47 25.42 -16.51
C SER A 15 -3.81 25.34 -15.76
N GLY A 16 -3.78 25.42 -14.42
CA GLY A 16 -4.94 25.21 -13.57
C GLY A 16 -5.47 23.77 -13.58
N ARG A 17 -4.68 22.77 -13.97
CA ARG A 17 -5.08 21.34 -14.00
C ARG A 17 -3.93 20.45 -13.55
N ALA A 18 -4.22 19.34 -12.88
CA ALA A 18 -3.18 18.40 -12.48
C ALA A 18 -2.41 17.85 -13.69
N GLN A 19 -1.10 17.67 -13.53
CA GLN A 19 -0.22 17.15 -14.57
C GLN A 19 0.08 15.66 -14.35
N PRO A 20 0.10 14.83 -15.40
CA PRO A 20 0.42 13.41 -15.25
C PRO A 20 1.89 13.24 -14.83
N LEU A 21 2.12 12.37 -13.85
CA LEU A 21 3.44 11.94 -13.37
C LEU A 21 3.80 10.53 -13.86
N ALA A 22 2.80 9.77 -14.32
CA ALA A 22 2.93 8.40 -14.77
C ALA A 22 2.00 8.16 -15.97
N THR A 23 2.41 7.31 -16.90
CA THR A 23 1.59 6.89 -18.05
C THR A 23 0.95 5.52 -17.84
N VAL A 24 1.41 4.78 -16.84
CA VAL A 24 0.89 3.45 -16.49
C VAL A 24 0.56 3.38 -15.00
N ARG A 25 -0.34 2.46 -14.65
CA ARG A 25 -0.67 2.16 -13.25
C ARG A 25 0.36 1.21 -12.65
N HIS A 26 1.11 1.69 -11.67
CA HIS A 26 2.18 0.92 -11.01
C HIS A 26 1.72 0.00 -9.87
N ARG A 27 0.42 -0.04 -9.61
CA ARG A 27 -0.21 -0.88 -8.59
C ARG A 27 -1.25 -1.77 -9.23
N HIS A 28 -1.35 -2.99 -8.74
CA HIS A 28 -2.45 -3.86 -9.13
C HIS A 28 -3.75 -3.28 -8.56
N LEU A 29 -4.82 -3.28 -9.36
CA LEU A 29 -6.17 -3.01 -8.88
C LEU A 29 -7.06 -4.15 -9.31
N THR A 30 -7.67 -4.81 -8.33
CA THR A 30 -8.64 -5.86 -8.60
C THR A 30 -9.97 -5.26 -9.09
N ASP A 31 -10.79 -6.09 -9.72
CA ASP A 31 -12.12 -5.69 -10.19
C ASP A 31 -13.09 -5.45 -9.03
N ARG A 32 -12.91 -6.16 -7.89
CA ARG A 32 -13.80 -6.10 -6.72
C ARG A 32 -13.05 -5.74 -5.43
N PRO A 33 -12.47 -4.54 -5.32
CA PRO A 33 -11.77 -4.14 -4.10
C PRO A 33 -12.76 -3.95 -2.96
N LEU A 34 -12.36 -4.29 -1.74
CA LEU A 34 -13.13 -3.98 -0.54
C LEU A 34 -12.79 -2.56 -0.09
N VAL A 35 -13.73 -1.63 -0.28
CA VAL A 35 -13.59 -0.25 0.18
C VAL A 35 -14.03 -0.16 1.64
N ILE A 36 -13.22 0.52 2.46
CA ILE A 36 -13.51 0.82 3.86
C ILE A 36 -13.33 2.33 4.07
N VAL A 37 -14.43 3.04 4.35
CA VAL A 37 -14.41 4.46 4.74
C VAL A 37 -14.67 4.54 6.23
N PRO A 38 -13.64 4.70 7.08
CA PRO A 38 -13.83 4.75 8.52
C PRO A 38 -14.12 6.17 9.02
N LEU A 39 -14.84 6.28 10.15
CA LEU A 39 -14.94 7.46 10.98
C LEU A 39 -14.62 7.13 12.44
N THR A 40 -13.94 8.05 13.11
CA THR A 40 -13.64 8.01 14.53
C THR A 40 -14.25 9.21 15.24
N THR A 41 -14.56 9.02 16.52
CA THR A 41 -15.07 10.11 17.36
C THR A 41 -13.99 11.15 17.61
N ALA A 42 -14.35 12.43 17.49
CA ALA A 42 -13.43 13.52 17.80
C ALA A 42 -12.96 13.47 19.26
N GLY A 43 -11.65 13.62 19.48
CA GLY A 43 -11.04 13.71 20.81
C GLY A 43 -10.78 12.38 21.53
N GLU A 44 -11.19 11.24 20.98
CA GLU A 44 -10.90 9.92 21.55
C GLU A 44 -10.20 9.03 20.52
N ALA A 45 -8.91 8.77 20.75
CA ALA A 45 -8.09 8.01 19.82
C ALA A 45 -8.60 6.56 19.68
N GLY A 46 -9.09 6.22 18.50
CA GLY A 46 -9.50 4.84 18.17
C GLY A 46 -10.92 4.45 18.56
N ALA A 47 -11.74 5.39 19.06
CA ALA A 47 -13.17 5.12 19.28
C ALA A 47 -13.92 5.16 17.94
N PRO A 48 -14.40 4.01 17.42
CA PRO A 48 -15.11 3.98 16.15
C PRO A 48 -16.44 4.74 16.26
N LEU A 49 -16.74 5.55 15.25
CA LEU A 49 -18.02 6.23 15.10
C LEU A 49 -18.87 5.56 14.01
N GLY A 50 -18.24 5.16 12.92
CA GLY A 50 -18.90 4.43 11.84
C GLY A 50 -17.92 3.94 10.77
N ALA A 51 -18.41 3.10 9.87
CA ALA A 51 -17.69 2.64 8.69
C ALA A 51 -18.67 2.39 7.54
N LEU A 52 -18.34 2.85 6.33
CA LEU A 52 -18.92 2.28 5.10
C LEU A 52 -17.99 1.18 4.62
N VAL A 53 -18.53 0.00 4.35
CA VAL A 53 -17.79 -1.18 3.92
C VAL A 53 -18.50 -1.84 2.74
N GLY A 54 -17.77 -2.22 1.70
CA GLY A 54 -18.36 -2.98 0.60
C GLY A 54 -17.47 -3.07 -0.64
N THR A 55 -17.91 -3.88 -1.60
CA THR A 55 -17.27 -4.05 -2.92
C THR A 55 -18.13 -3.51 -4.06
N ASP A 56 -19.40 -3.19 -3.79
CA ASP A 56 -20.35 -2.62 -4.74
C ASP A 56 -20.51 -1.11 -4.45
N ARG A 57 -20.21 -0.29 -5.46
CA ARG A 57 -20.33 1.18 -5.40
C ARG A 57 -21.73 1.62 -4.97
N ASP A 58 -22.77 0.96 -5.44
CA ASP A 58 -24.15 1.41 -5.25
C ASP A 58 -24.78 0.85 -3.97
N GLN A 59 -24.11 -0.09 -3.29
CA GLN A 59 -24.64 -0.79 -2.11
C GLN A 59 -23.61 -0.87 -0.96
N PRO A 60 -23.13 0.27 -0.42
CA PRO A 60 -22.28 0.25 0.76
C PRO A 60 -23.04 -0.20 2.01
N ARG A 61 -22.42 -1.05 2.84
CA ARG A 61 -22.92 -1.38 4.18
C ARG A 61 -22.45 -0.32 5.17
N LEU A 62 -23.41 0.40 5.78
CA LEU A 62 -23.14 1.33 6.88
C LEU A 62 -23.15 0.61 8.24
N LEU A 63 -22.05 0.74 8.96
CA LEU A 63 -21.89 0.40 10.36
C LEU A 63 -21.82 1.70 11.17
N ALA A 64 -22.50 1.77 12.31
CA ALA A 64 -22.61 2.98 13.11
C ALA A 64 -22.60 2.67 14.61
N VAL A 65 -21.96 3.53 15.40
CA VAL A 65 -21.97 3.48 16.86
C VAL A 65 -22.81 4.64 17.38
N ALA A 66 -24.01 4.34 17.90
CA ALA A 66 -24.96 5.37 18.33
C ALA A 66 -24.45 6.20 19.51
N GLN A 67 -23.73 5.57 20.44
CA GLN A 67 -23.06 6.26 21.55
C GLN A 67 -21.61 5.79 21.59
N PRO A 68 -20.66 6.56 21.01
CA PRO A 68 -19.28 6.14 20.94
C PRO A 68 -18.61 5.99 22.28
N ARG A 69 -19.15 6.51 23.39
CA ARG A 69 -18.65 6.28 24.76
C ARG A 69 -19.12 4.97 25.37
N ASP A 70 -20.07 4.29 24.74
CA ASP A 70 -20.59 3.01 25.21
C ASP A 70 -19.73 1.86 24.68
N ARG A 71 -19.12 1.12 25.61
CA ARG A 71 -18.21 0.02 25.31
C ARG A 71 -18.90 -1.15 24.61
N ASP A 72 -20.14 -1.47 24.98
CA ASP A 72 -20.89 -2.58 24.39
C ASP A 72 -21.22 -2.28 22.92
N LEU A 73 -21.61 -1.03 22.63
CA LEU A 73 -21.85 -0.59 21.25
C LEU A 73 -20.56 -0.57 20.41
N ARG A 74 -19.41 -0.20 21.00
CA ARG A 74 -18.11 -0.31 20.30
C ARG A 74 -17.80 -1.77 19.94
N PHE A 75 -18.02 -2.71 20.86
CA PHE A 75 -17.77 -4.12 20.58
C PHE A 75 -18.73 -4.69 19.56
N ALA A 76 -20.02 -4.32 19.62
CA ALA A 76 -21.00 -4.69 18.60
C ALA A 76 -20.53 -4.22 17.21
N PHE A 77 -20.05 -2.98 17.10
CA PHE A 77 -19.46 -2.48 15.87
C PHE A 77 -18.27 -3.30 15.37
N LEU A 78 -17.33 -3.69 16.25
CA LEU A 78 -16.19 -4.53 15.86
C LEU A 78 -16.65 -5.91 15.37
N ALA A 79 -17.71 -6.45 15.97
CA ALA A 79 -18.29 -7.73 15.57
C ALA A 79 -19.02 -7.63 14.22
N GLU A 80 -19.76 -6.54 13.96
CA GLU A 80 -20.38 -6.26 12.66
C GLU A 80 -19.35 -5.98 11.56
N LEU A 81 -18.25 -5.30 11.90
CA LEU A 81 -17.13 -5.09 10.98
C LEU A 81 -16.49 -6.43 10.58
N ALA A 82 -16.29 -7.33 11.55
CA ALA A 82 -15.80 -8.67 11.28
C ALA A 82 -16.74 -9.45 10.34
N GLU A 83 -18.06 -9.36 10.56
CA GLU A 83 -19.06 -9.97 9.65
C GLU A 83 -19.06 -9.37 8.25
N ALA A 84 -18.74 -8.08 8.11
CA ALA A 84 -18.71 -7.43 6.81
C ALA A 84 -17.44 -7.76 6.02
N VAL A 85 -16.29 -7.90 6.70
CA VAL A 85 -14.97 -7.99 6.08
C VAL A 85 -14.49 -9.43 5.89
N LEU A 86 -14.65 -10.29 6.90
CA LEU A 86 -14.11 -11.65 6.85
C LEU A 86 -14.66 -12.50 5.72
N PRO A 87 -15.97 -12.50 5.40
CA PRO A 87 -16.47 -13.30 4.28
C PRO A 87 -15.81 -12.93 2.95
N HIS A 88 -15.47 -11.66 2.75
CA HIS A 88 -14.74 -11.23 1.57
C HIS A 88 -13.30 -11.77 1.56
N ILE A 89 -12.61 -11.78 2.71
CA ILE A 89 -11.25 -12.32 2.82
C ILE A 89 -11.23 -13.85 2.62
N GLU A 90 -12.15 -14.55 3.28
CA GLU A 90 -12.25 -16.01 3.27
C GLU A 90 -12.61 -16.55 1.87
N ALA A 91 -13.34 -15.77 1.06
CA ALA A 91 -13.65 -16.14 -0.32
C ALA A 91 -12.41 -16.38 -1.21
N TYR A 92 -11.23 -15.89 -0.81
CA TYR A 92 -9.96 -16.10 -1.52
C TYR A 92 -9.10 -17.22 -0.92
N ALA A 93 -9.41 -17.69 0.30
CA ALA A 93 -8.55 -18.59 1.04
C ALA A 93 -8.43 -19.98 0.39
N ASP A 94 -9.54 -20.49 -0.15
CA ASP A 94 -9.65 -21.85 -0.68
C ASP A 94 -9.50 -21.92 -2.21
N VAL A 95 -9.35 -20.78 -2.89
CA VAL A 95 -9.20 -20.72 -4.35
C VAL A 95 -7.71 -20.72 -4.69
N VAL A 96 -7.14 -21.91 -4.85
CA VAL A 96 -5.69 -22.12 -4.98
C VAL A 96 -5.28 -22.71 -6.33
N GLU A 97 -4.02 -22.48 -6.70
CA GLU A 97 -3.34 -23.10 -7.83
C GLU A 97 -1.99 -23.70 -7.38
N PRO A 98 -1.52 -24.76 -8.06
CA PRO A 98 -0.20 -25.33 -7.77
C PRO A 98 0.90 -24.36 -8.18
N ALA A 99 1.85 -24.13 -7.28
CA ALA A 99 3.01 -23.28 -7.52
C ALA A 99 4.30 -23.95 -7.02
N GLU A 100 5.42 -23.64 -7.66
CA GLU A 100 6.73 -24.11 -7.22
C GLU A 100 7.36 -23.11 -6.25
N ARG A 101 7.81 -23.59 -5.10
CA ARG A 101 8.62 -22.82 -4.16
C ARG A 101 9.94 -23.53 -3.90
N ASN A 102 11.03 -22.76 -3.86
CA ASN A 102 12.32 -23.28 -3.42
C ASN A 102 12.33 -23.35 -1.90
N GLU A 103 12.47 -24.55 -1.36
CA GLU A 103 12.64 -24.80 0.06
C GLU A 103 14.05 -25.32 0.32
N THR A 104 14.66 -24.92 1.44
CA THR A 104 15.97 -25.42 1.82
C THR A 104 15.75 -26.64 2.71
N ASP A 105 16.17 -27.80 2.24
CA ASP A 105 16.11 -29.05 3.00
C ASP A 105 16.90 -28.88 4.32
N PRO A 106 16.26 -28.99 5.49
CA PRO A 106 16.92 -28.81 6.78
C PRO A 106 18.07 -29.80 7.02
N ALA A 107 18.01 -31.00 6.45
CA ALA A 107 19.00 -32.05 6.65
C ALA A 107 20.20 -31.93 5.70
N THR A 108 19.98 -31.46 4.46
CA THR A 108 21.03 -31.41 3.43
C THR A 108 21.51 -30.01 3.08
N GLY A 109 20.80 -28.96 3.51
CA GLY A 109 21.07 -27.57 3.16
C GLY A 109 20.87 -27.25 1.68
N LYS A 110 20.37 -28.20 0.88
CA LYS A 110 20.14 -28.02 -0.56
C LYS A 110 18.77 -27.39 -0.80
N LYS A 111 18.71 -26.53 -1.81
CA LYS A 111 17.43 -25.98 -2.29
C LYS A 111 16.75 -27.01 -3.19
N THR A 112 15.57 -27.44 -2.79
CA THR A 112 14.71 -28.34 -3.56
C THR A 112 13.44 -27.58 -3.94
N LYS A 113 12.90 -27.87 -5.13
CA LYS A 113 11.61 -27.34 -5.55
C LYS A 113 10.51 -28.21 -4.96
N VAL A 114 9.61 -27.60 -4.21
CA VAL A 114 8.44 -28.23 -3.63
C VAL A 114 7.20 -27.59 -4.25
N GLU A 115 6.22 -28.43 -4.57
CA GLU A 115 4.91 -27.98 -5.01
C GLU A 115 4.09 -27.57 -3.79
N VAL A 116 3.58 -26.34 -3.82
CA VAL A 116 2.78 -25.74 -2.75
C VAL A 116 1.53 -25.10 -3.34
N GLU A 117 0.51 -24.93 -2.51
CA GLU A 117 -0.72 -24.24 -2.90
C GLU A 117 -0.53 -22.72 -2.78
N LEU A 118 -0.76 -21.99 -3.87
CA LEU A 118 -0.76 -20.55 -3.91
C LEU A 118 -2.20 -20.06 -4.12
N CYS A 119 -2.70 -19.11 -3.32
CA CYS A 119 -3.98 -18.49 -3.63
C CYS A 119 -3.94 -17.86 -5.02
N THR A 120 -4.93 -18.19 -5.85
CA THR A 120 -5.07 -17.66 -7.23
C THR A 120 -5.14 -16.14 -7.25
N ASP A 121 -5.69 -15.54 -6.20
CA ASP A 121 -5.76 -14.09 -6.01
C ASP A 121 -5.74 -13.73 -4.51
N ALA A 122 -5.73 -12.44 -4.18
CA ALA A 122 -5.81 -11.96 -2.80
C ALA A 122 -6.82 -10.80 -2.65
N PRO A 123 -7.49 -10.67 -1.49
CA PRO A 123 -8.41 -9.56 -1.25
C PRO A 123 -7.63 -8.24 -1.18
N GLN A 124 -8.05 -7.25 -1.96
CA GLN A 124 -7.48 -5.89 -1.91
C GLN A 124 -8.39 -4.97 -1.11
N LEU A 125 -7.83 -4.28 -0.12
CA LEU A 125 -8.53 -3.29 0.70
C LEU A 125 -8.13 -1.88 0.25
N ILE A 126 -9.13 -1.02 0.06
CA ILE A 126 -8.94 0.39 -0.28
C ILE A 126 -9.54 1.26 0.82
N VAL A 127 -8.76 2.25 1.27
CA VAL A 127 -9.21 3.30 2.19
C VAL A 127 -9.06 4.67 1.53
N PRO A 128 -9.78 5.72 1.97
CA PRO A 128 -9.72 7.02 1.29
C PRO A 128 -8.35 7.68 1.37
N SER A 129 -7.70 7.62 2.54
CA SER A 129 -6.47 8.35 2.84
C SER A 129 -5.50 7.53 3.71
N ARG A 130 -4.27 8.03 3.89
CA ARG A 130 -3.28 7.40 4.81
C ARG A 130 -3.80 7.24 6.22
N ALA A 131 -4.64 8.16 6.69
CA ALA A 131 -5.22 8.07 8.01
C ALA A 131 -6.18 6.87 8.14
N GLY A 132 -6.81 6.44 7.04
CA GLY A 132 -7.55 5.17 6.98
C GLY A 132 -6.66 3.93 7.15
N ILE A 133 -5.43 3.95 6.61
CA ILE A 133 -4.45 2.86 6.80
C ILE A 133 -4.07 2.76 8.28
N GLU A 134 -3.79 3.90 8.91
CA GLU A 134 -3.46 3.93 10.34
C GLU A 134 -4.64 3.49 11.21
N PHE A 135 -5.88 3.80 10.83
CA PHE A 135 -7.08 3.28 11.49
C PHE A 135 -7.18 1.75 11.38
N VAL A 136 -6.98 1.18 10.19
CA VAL A 136 -6.96 -0.29 9.99
C VAL A 136 -5.88 -0.94 10.86
N ARG A 137 -4.69 -0.33 10.95
CA ARG A 137 -3.60 -0.80 11.82
C ARG A 137 -3.96 -0.75 13.29
N LEU A 138 -4.65 0.31 13.72
CA LEU A 138 -5.12 0.46 15.08
C LEU A 138 -6.14 -0.63 15.44
N LEU A 139 -7.10 -0.91 14.56
CA LEU A 139 -8.06 -2.01 14.72
C LEU A 139 -7.36 -3.38 14.80
N GLY A 140 -6.40 -3.65 13.90
CA GLY A 140 -5.61 -4.87 13.97
C GLY A 140 -4.93 -5.08 15.33
N ARG A 141 -4.40 -4.00 15.91
CA ARG A 141 -3.79 -4.01 17.25
C ARG A 141 -4.81 -4.20 18.38
N SER A 142 -5.96 -3.55 18.31
CA SER A 142 -6.95 -3.58 19.40
C SER A 142 -7.78 -4.88 19.43
N MET A 143 -7.85 -5.59 18.30
CA MET A 143 -8.71 -6.78 18.14
C MET A 143 -7.95 -8.10 18.28
N ARG A 144 -6.70 -8.22 17.78
CA ARG A 144 -6.06 -9.55 17.56
C ARG A 144 -5.79 -10.39 18.81
N PHE A 145 -5.81 -9.79 20.00
CA PHE A 145 -5.58 -10.48 21.28
C PHE A 145 -6.83 -10.53 22.17
N ARG A 146 -8.00 -10.18 21.64
CA ARG A 146 -9.25 -10.27 22.40
C ARG A 146 -9.57 -11.75 22.68
N ARG A 147 -9.86 -12.07 23.95
CA ARG A 147 -10.19 -13.43 24.39
C ARG A 147 -11.59 -13.81 23.94
N THR A 148 -11.72 -15.01 23.43
CA THR A 148 -13.02 -15.61 23.12
C THR A 148 -13.50 -16.46 24.31
N ALA A 149 -14.77 -16.87 24.28
CA ALA A 149 -15.30 -17.79 25.28
C ALA A 149 -14.63 -19.17 25.22
N GLU A 150 -14.05 -19.55 24.08
CA GLU A 150 -13.33 -20.81 23.89
C GLU A 150 -11.93 -20.74 24.53
N ASP A 151 -11.27 -19.58 24.46
CA ASP A 151 -9.94 -19.38 25.03
C ASP A 151 -9.97 -19.28 26.57
N ASP A 152 -11.00 -18.62 27.10
CA ASP A 152 -11.14 -18.34 28.53
C ASP A 152 -12.64 -18.31 28.91
N PRO A 153 -13.23 -19.46 29.26
CA PRO A 153 -14.65 -19.55 29.60
C PRO A 153 -15.08 -18.70 30.79
N GLU A 154 -14.14 -18.35 31.67
CA GLU A 154 -14.38 -17.53 32.87
C GLU A 154 -14.25 -16.02 32.58
N THR A 155 -13.92 -15.63 31.33
CA THR A 155 -13.80 -14.22 30.98
C THR A 155 -15.17 -13.53 31.06
N PRO A 156 -15.32 -12.40 31.78
CA PRO A 156 -16.63 -11.78 31.98
C PRO A 156 -17.29 -11.25 30.69
N TYR A 157 -16.49 -10.93 29.67
CA TYR A 157 -16.96 -10.33 28.40
C TYR A 157 -16.19 -10.92 27.21
N PRO A 158 -16.49 -12.17 26.80
CA PRO A 158 -15.79 -12.82 25.70
C PRO A 158 -16.11 -12.13 24.37
N ALA A 159 -15.09 -11.89 23.56
CA ALA A 159 -15.27 -11.41 22.20
C ALA A 159 -15.76 -12.56 21.30
N PRO A 160 -16.64 -12.30 20.30
CA PRO A 160 -16.95 -13.26 19.26
C PRO A 160 -15.68 -13.69 18.52
N VAL A 161 -15.52 -14.97 18.18
CA VAL A 161 -14.31 -15.56 17.55
C VAL A 161 -13.84 -14.79 16.30
N ARG A 162 -14.79 -14.26 15.52
CA ARG A 162 -14.52 -13.45 14.34
C ARG A 162 -13.75 -12.14 14.62
N VAL A 163 -13.87 -11.57 15.82
CA VAL A 163 -13.23 -10.30 16.19
C VAL A 163 -11.70 -10.43 16.25
N PRO A 164 -11.10 -11.34 17.05
CA PRO A 164 -9.66 -11.53 17.04
C PRO A 164 -9.15 -12.06 15.70
N LEU A 165 -9.93 -12.88 14.99
CA LEU A 165 -9.58 -13.33 13.63
C LEU A 165 -9.41 -12.15 12.66
N LEU A 166 -10.39 -11.23 12.62
CA LEU A 166 -10.26 -10.00 11.81
C LEU A 166 -9.05 -9.18 12.28
N GLY A 167 -8.81 -9.08 13.59
CA GLY A 167 -7.63 -8.38 14.13
C GLY A 167 -6.30 -8.93 13.59
N ARG A 168 -6.18 -10.25 13.45
CA ARG A 168 -4.99 -10.90 12.87
C ARG A 168 -4.82 -10.54 11.39
N TRP A 169 -5.90 -10.56 10.62
CA TRP A 169 -5.89 -10.15 9.21
C TRP A 169 -5.54 -8.67 9.04
N LEU A 170 -6.21 -7.76 9.74
CA LEU A 170 -5.91 -6.33 9.66
C LEU A 170 -4.48 -5.99 10.10
N THR A 171 -3.91 -6.76 11.04
CA THR A 171 -2.50 -6.66 11.40
C THR A 171 -1.59 -7.03 10.22
N HIS A 172 -1.92 -8.10 9.48
CA HIS A 172 -1.20 -8.46 8.25
C HIS A 172 -1.30 -7.36 7.19
N TYR A 173 -2.51 -6.92 6.83
CA TYR A 173 -2.70 -5.83 5.86
C TYR A 173 -1.97 -4.55 6.27
N GLY A 174 -1.96 -4.22 7.57
CA GLY A 174 -1.22 -3.10 8.13
C GLY A 174 0.31 -3.22 8.08
N GLU A 175 0.87 -4.43 8.14
CA GLU A 175 2.29 -4.68 7.85
C GLU A 175 2.58 -4.55 6.36
N ARG A 176 1.67 -5.02 5.50
CA ARG A 176 1.79 -4.98 4.04
C ARG A 176 1.69 -3.58 3.46
N ALA A 177 0.85 -2.71 4.01
CA ALA A 177 0.81 -1.29 3.63
C ALA A 177 2.15 -0.54 3.81
N ARG A 178 3.07 -1.06 4.63
CA ARG A 178 4.43 -0.52 4.80
C ARG A 178 5.47 -1.15 3.88
N VAL A 179 5.09 -2.16 3.08
CA VAL A 179 5.99 -2.79 2.10
C VAL A 179 5.85 -2.03 0.78
N PRO A 180 6.91 -1.36 0.31
CA PRO A 180 6.88 -0.68 -0.98
C PRO A 180 6.46 -1.64 -2.09
N GLY A 181 5.54 -1.19 -2.95
CA GLY A 181 5.05 -1.99 -4.07
C GLY A 181 3.88 -2.90 -3.74
N SER A 182 3.57 -3.12 -2.46
CA SER A 182 2.39 -3.91 -2.08
C SER A 182 1.10 -3.20 -2.50
N SER A 183 0.13 -4.02 -2.90
CA SER A 183 -1.20 -3.62 -3.35
C SER A 183 -2.31 -4.22 -2.47
N LEU A 184 -1.99 -4.82 -1.32
CA LEU A 184 -3.01 -5.45 -0.45
C LEU A 184 -3.87 -4.44 0.32
N LEU A 185 -3.28 -3.35 0.82
CA LEU A 185 -3.99 -2.26 1.50
C LEU A 185 -3.47 -0.93 0.98
N LEU A 186 -4.33 -0.17 0.30
CA LEU A 186 -3.96 1.06 -0.40
C LEU A 186 -4.84 2.23 0.04
N ALA A 187 -4.25 3.42 0.09
CA ALA A 187 -4.99 4.67 0.23
C ALA A 187 -5.26 5.28 -1.16
N ALA A 188 -6.50 5.70 -1.42
CA ALA A 188 -6.88 6.33 -2.69
C ALA A 188 -6.05 7.60 -2.96
N THR A 189 -5.84 8.45 -1.94
CA THR A 189 -4.96 9.64 -2.07
C THR A 189 -3.54 9.27 -2.47
N ASP A 190 -2.96 8.20 -1.92
CA ASP A 190 -1.60 7.77 -2.28
C ASP A 190 -1.51 7.22 -3.69
N LEU A 191 -2.56 6.52 -4.15
CA LEU A 191 -2.63 6.04 -5.52
C LEU A 191 -2.73 7.20 -6.51
N LEU A 192 -3.61 8.16 -6.27
CA LEU A 192 -3.80 9.31 -7.14
C LEU A 192 -2.53 10.18 -7.19
N ASN A 193 -1.92 10.50 -6.05
CA ASN A 193 -0.69 11.32 -5.99
C ASN A 193 0.54 10.67 -6.64
N ARG A 194 0.49 9.35 -6.92
CA ARG A 194 1.54 8.69 -7.71
C ARG A 194 1.44 8.97 -9.21
N HIS A 195 0.25 9.32 -9.70
CA HIS A 195 -0.02 9.46 -11.13
C HIS A 195 -0.30 10.90 -11.54
N TRP A 196 -0.67 11.78 -10.60
CA TRP A 196 -0.93 13.19 -10.89
C TRP A 196 -0.22 14.12 -9.90
N ALA A 197 0.39 15.17 -10.43
CA ALA A 197 0.91 16.31 -9.69
C ALA A 197 -0.13 17.42 -9.63
N THR A 198 -0.42 17.91 -8.43
CA THR A 198 -1.31 19.05 -8.20
C THR A 198 -0.52 20.31 -7.86
N GLY A 199 -1.18 21.47 -7.89
CA GLY A 199 -0.63 22.69 -7.31
C GLY A 199 -0.63 22.72 -5.78
N GLN A 200 -1.21 21.72 -5.11
CA GLN A 200 -1.37 21.68 -3.66
C GLN A 200 -0.12 21.15 -2.97
N SER A 201 -0.01 21.41 -1.67
CA SER A 201 0.95 20.72 -0.80
C SER A 201 0.56 19.26 -0.58
N SER A 202 1.53 18.42 -0.21
CA SER A 202 1.29 17.01 0.09
C SER A 202 0.34 16.77 1.27
N LEU A 203 0.13 17.78 2.13
CA LEU A 203 -0.83 17.73 3.22
C LEU A 203 -2.26 17.97 2.69
N GLU A 204 -2.43 18.98 1.83
CA GLU A 204 -3.71 19.29 1.19
C GLU A 204 -4.15 18.13 0.27
N ASP A 205 -3.21 17.47 -0.40
CA ASP A 205 -3.49 16.27 -1.22
C ASP A 205 -4.04 15.08 -0.40
N GLN A 206 -4.03 15.12 0.93
CA GLN A 206 -4.73 14.12 1.76
C GLN A 206 -6.25 14.36 1.82
N HIS A 207 -6.73 15.52 1.38
CA HIS A 207 -8.15 15.78 1.20
C HIS A 207 -8.62 15.22 -0.15
N LEU A 208 -9.12 13.98 -0.15
CA LEU A 208 -9.47 13.24 -1.38
C LEU A 208 -10.36 14.02 -2.35
N GLY A 209 -11.33 14.79 -1.84
CA GLY A 209 -12.20 15.60 -2.69
C GLY A 209 -11.50 16.79 -3.36
N ALA A 210 -10.47 17.35 -2.73
CA ALA A 210 -9.69 18.45 -3.31
C ALA A 210 -8.70 17.90 -4.34
N LEU A 211 -8.07 16.77 -4.03
CA LEU A 211 -7.19 16.06 -4.95
C LEU A 211 -7.92 15.68 -6.25
N LEU A 212 -9.11 15.09 -6.15
CA LEU A 212 -9.91 14.75 -7.34
C LEU A 212 -10.35 16.00 -8.12
N ALA A 213 -10.66 17.10 -7.42
CA ALA A 213 -11.01 18.36 -8.06
C ALA A 213 -9.84 18.98 -8.84
N TRP A 214 -8.58 18.69 -8.47
CA TRP A 214 -7.41 19.05 -9.27
C TRP A 214 -7.24 18.18 -10.52
N ILE A 215 -7.52 16.88 -10.39
CA ILE A 215 -7.32 15.90 -11.46
C ILE A 215 -8.39 16.04 -12.55
N ASP A 216 -9.64 16.15 -12.13
CA ASP A 216 -10.80 16.28 -13.00
C ASP A 216 -11.74 17.40 -12.51
N PRO A 217 -11.33 18.68 -12.70
CA PRO A 217 -12.16 19.82 -12.32
C PRO A 217 -13.42 19.93 -13.21
N PRO A 218 -14.52 20.50 -12.70
CA PRO A 218 -15.65 20.92 -13.54
C PRO A 218 -15.19 21.85 -14.67
N GLN A 219 -15.87 21.79 -15.83
CA GLN A 219 -15.45 22.50 -17.06
C GLN A 219 -15.25 24.01 -16.88
N ASP A 220 -15.99 24.65 -15.98
CA ASP A 220 -15.98 26.10 -15.75
C ASP A 220 -15.09 26.54 -14.56
N MET A 221 -14.26 25.65 -14.01
CA MET A 221 -13.40 25.96 -12.86
C MET A 221 -11.98 25.45 -13.09
N THR A 222 -11.00 26.20 -12.57
CA THR A 222 -9.64 25.66 -12.40
C THR A 222 -9.60 24.63 -11.28
N GLY A 223 -8.60 23.75 -11.29
CA GLY A 223 -8.34 22.80 -10.22
C GLY A 223 -8.18 23.48 -8.86
N ALA A 224 -7.52 24.64 -8.81
CA ALA A 224 -7.37 25.43 -7.59
C ALA A 224 -8.72 25.93 -7.04
N GLU A 225 -9.59 26.46 -7.89
CA GLU A 225 -10.92 26.96 -7.48
C GLU A 225 -11.83 25.81 -7.05
N ALA A 226 -11.81 24.69 -7.79
CA ALA A 226 -12.61 23.50 -7.48
C ALA A 226 -12.14 22.82 -6.18
N ALA A 227 -10.82 22.74 -5.95
CA ALA A 227 -10.23 22.23 -4.73
C ALA A 227 -10.57 23.11 -3.51
N LEU A 228 -10.42 24.43 -3.64
CA LEU A 228 -10.83 25.37 -2.59
C LEU A 228 -12.32 25.21 -2.26
N ARG A 229 -13.18 25.11 -3.28
CA ARG A 229 -14.62 24.85 -3.08
C ARG A 229 -14.86 23.53 -2.35
N ALA A 230 -14.10 22.47 -2.65
CA ALA A 230 -14.21 21.21 -1.93
C ALA A 230 -13.81 21.36 -0.46
N GLU A 231 -12.74 22.09 -0.16
CA GLU A 231 -12.22 22.24 1.22
C GLU A 231 -13.12 23.11 2.11
N VAL A 232 -13.63 24.23 1.58
CA VAL A 232 -14.30 25.25 2.41
C VAL A 232 -15.78 25.43 2.11
N GLY A 233 -16.27 24.86 1.00
CA GLY A 233 -17.65 24.99 0.59
C GLY A 233 -18.60 24.43 1.64
N ARG A 234 -19.55 25.26 2.10
CA ARG A 234 -20.58 24.86 3.08
C ARG A 234 -21.98 25.10 2.53
N ASP A 235 -22.92 24.29 2.98
CA ASP A 235 -24.35 24.50 2.73
C ASP A 235 -24.93 25.61 3.62
N GLN A 236 -26.23 25.85 3.48
CA GLN A 236 -26.97 26.86 4.25
C GLN A 236 -26.99 26.57 5.76
N ASP A 237 -26.83 25.31 6.16
CA ASP A 237 -26.82 24.85 7.55
C ASP A 237 -25.39 24.85 8.13
N GLY A 238 -24.43 25.32 7.35
CA GLY A 238 -23.02 25.45 7.72
C GLY A 238 -22.28 24.11 7.74
N GLN A 239 -22.75 23.08 7.04
CA GLN A 239 -22.06 21.80 6.89
C GLN A 239 -21.20 21.77 5.63
N LEU A 240 -20.06 21.08 5.67
CA LEU A 240 -19.18 20.96 4.51
C LEU A 240 -19.87 20.19 3.36
N LEU A 241 -19.74 20.71 2.14
CA LEU A 241 -20.20 20.05 0.92
C LEU A 241 -19.34 18.83 0.57
N CYS A 242 -18.05 18.88 0.93
CA CYS A 242 -17.16 17.74 0.90
C CYS A 242 -16.60 17.53 2.31
N PRO A 243 -17.20 16.61 3.10
CA PRO A 243 -16.64 16.22 4.37
C PRO A 243 -15.21 15.65 4.22
N PRO A 244 -14.38 15.72 5.27
CA PRO A 244 -13.07 15.09 5.26
C PRO A 244 -13.17 13.59 4.94
N ALA A 245 -12.16 13.06 4.23
CA ALA A 245 -12.12 11.67 3.79
C ALA A 245 -11.82 10.66 4.92
N GLY A 246 -12.26 10.95 6.15
CA GLY A 246 -12.04 10.16 7.35
C GLY A 246 -10.56 10.03 7.76
N PRO A 247 -10.29 9.45 8.95
CA PRO A 247 -11.26 9.05 9.97
C PRO A 247 -11.80 10.23 10.79
N ALA A 248 -11.23 11.43 10.65
CA ALA A 248 -11.72 12.63 11.34
C ALA A 248 -13.02 13.19 10.71
N THR A 249 -13.81 13.86 11.54
CA THR A 249 -15.07 14.53 11.21
C THR A 249 -14.92 16.06 11.23
N ASP A 250 -15.87 16.78 10.61
CA ASP A 250 -15.93 18.25 10.69
C ASP A 250 -16.46 18.70 12.06
N PRO A 251 -15.80 19.64 12.76
CA PRO A 251 -16.27 20.11 14.06
C PRO A 251 -17.67 20.72 14.04
N ALA A 252 -18.12 21.32 12.93
CA ALA A 252 -19.49 21.85 12.84
C ALA A 252 -20.53 20.72 12.78
N PHE A 253 -20.23 19.62 12.08
CA PHE A 253 -21.04 18.40 12.09
C PHE A 253 -21.12 17.80 13.50
N ASP A 254 -19.96 17.64 14.16
CA ASP A 254 -19.89 17.02 15.49
C ASP A 254 -20.72 17.80 16.51
N ASN A 255 -20.54 19.12 16.57
CA ASN A 255 -21.14 19.95 17.61
C ASN A 255 -22.61 20.29 17.33
N ARG A 256 -23.01 20.48 16.07
CA ARG A 256 -24.35 20.98 15.74
C ARG A 256 -25.35 19.90 15.38
N LEU A 257 -24.87 18.75 14.88
CA LEU A 257 -25.74 17.68 14.39
C LEU A 257 -25.55 16.39 15.20
N LEU A 258 -24.31 15.89 15.30
CA LEU A 258 -24.05 14.60 15.92
C LEU A 258 -24.28 14.63 17.44
N ALA A 259 -23.70 15.58 18.17
CA ALA A 259 -23.85 15.66 19.61
C ALA A 259 -25.33 15.78 20.07
N PRO A 260 -26.17 16.65 19.48
CA PRO A 260 -27.60 16.68 19.81
C PRO A 260 -28.34 15.36 19.50
N ALA A 261 -27.97 14.67 18.43
CA ALA A 261 -28.56 13.37 18.09
C ALA A 261 -28.18 12.29 19.11
N ILE A 262 -26.92 12.28 19.56
CA ILE A 262 -26.44 11.41 20.64
C ILE A 262 -27.17 11.72 21.96
N GLU A 263 -27.33 13.00 22.34
CA GLU A 263 -28.09 13.38 23.54
C GLU A 263 -29.56 12.93 23.47
N LYS A 264 -30.17 12.97 22.29
CA LYS A 264 -31.52 12.44 22.07
C LYS A 264 -31.56 10.92 22.23
N TYR A 265 -30.57 10.21 21.69
CA TYR A 265 -30.41 8.77 21.87
C TYR A 265 -30.26 8.40 23.35
N ASP A 266 -29.39 9.11 24.09
CA ASP A 266 -29.17 8.87 25.52
C ASP A 266 -30.45 9.10 26.34
N ARG A 267 -31.19 10.17 26.06
CA ARG A 267 -32.48 10.43 26.71
C ARG A 267 -33.51 9.34 26.41
N ALA A 268 -33.60 8.90 25.16
CA ALA A 268 -34.51 7.81 24.77
C ALA A 268 -34.14 6.49 25.46
N ARG A 269 -32.84 6.19 25.58
CA ARG A 269 -32.34 4.99 26.27
C ARG A 269 -32.65 5.03 27.77
N GLN A 270 -32.46 6.18 28.42
CA GLN A 270 -32.82 6.36 29.83
C GLN A 270 -34.33 6.22 30.05
N ALA A 271 -35.15 6.80 29.16
CA ALA A 271 -36.59 6.70 29.24
C ALA A 271 -37.09 5.25 29.05
N LEU A 272 -36.48 4.49 28.14
CA LEU A 272 -36.77 3.07 27.97
C LEU A 272 -36.41 2.26 29.23
N ALA A 273 -35.24 2.50 29.82
CA ALA A 273 -34.81 1.82 31.03
C ALA A 273 -35.69 2.13 32.25
N ALA A 274 -36.37 3.28 32.26
CA ALA A 274 -37.29 3.70 33.32
C ALA A 274 -38.74 3.26 33.11
N ALA A 275 -39.09 2.59 32.00
CA ALA A 275 -40.45 2.17 31.73
C ALA A 275 -40.88 1.03 32.69
N GLU A 276 -42.02 1.22 33.38
CA GLU A 276 -42.54 0.26 34.37
C GLU A 276 -43.56 -0.72 33.78
N ASP A 277 -44.12 -0.42 32.59
CA ASP A 277 -45.12 -1.24 31.91
C ASP A 277 -44.77 -1.49 30.44
N GLY A 278 -45.32 -2.58 29.89
CA GLY A 278 -44.97 -3.05 28.54
C GLY A 278 -45.44 -2.15 27.40
N LEU A 279 -46.53 -1.40 27.56
CA LEU A 279 -47.02 -0.47 26.53
C LEU A 279 -46.09 0.74 26.44
N THR A 280 -45.73 1.32 27.59
CA THR A 280 -44.74 2.40 27.65
C THR A 280 -43.38 1.95 27.12
N ALA A 281 -42.93 0.74 27.47
CA ALA A 281 -41.65 0.21 26.99
C ALA A 281 -41.60 0.09 25.44
N ASP A 282 -42.70 -0.33 24.81
CA ASP A 282 -42.78 -0.44 23.34
C ASP A 282 -42.70 0.94 22.66
N GLU A 283 -43.43 1.94 23.18
CA GLU A 283 -43.35 3.32 22.71
C GLU A 283 -41.92 3.88 22.83
N ARG A 284 -41.26 3.69 23.99
CA ARG A 284 -39.88 4.15 24.22
C ARG A 284 -38.86 3.41 23.36
N LEU A 285 -39.08 2.14 23.05
CA LEU A 285 -38.24 1.38 22.12
C LEU A 285 -38.34 1.96 20.70
N GLY A 286 -39.54 2.39 20.29
CA GLY A 286 -39.75 3.11 19.03
C GLY A 286 -39.00 4.44 18.97
N GLU A 287 -39.01 5.21 20.07
CA GLU A 287 -38.25 6.47 20.19
C GLU A 287 -36.74 6.24 20.11
N LEU A 288 -36.22 5.24 20.83
CA LEU A 288 -34.80 4.87 20.80
C LEU A 288 -34.36 4.45 19.38
N SER A 289 -35.16 3.60 18.73
CA SER A 289 -34.94 3.16 17.35
C SER A 289 -35.03 4.33 16.36
N GLY A 290 -35.87 5.34 16.63
CA GLY A 290 -35.93 6.60 15.89
C GLY A 290 -34.63 7.40 16.02
N ALA A 291 -34.12 7.56 17.24
CA ALA A 291 -32.87 8.27 17.50
C ALA A 291 -31.64 7.56 16.89
N GLU A 292 -31.58 6.23 16.94
CA GLU A 292 -30.51 5.47 16.28
C GLU A 292 -30.52 5.66 14.76
N ARG A 293 -31.71 5.61 14.13
CA ARG A 293 -31.85 5.87 12.68
C ARG A 293 -31.45 7.29 12.30
N GLU A 294 -31.71 8.26 13.16
CA GLU A 294 -31.28 9.65 12.96
C GLU A 294 -29.74 9.75 12.92
N ILE A 295 -29.06 9.12 13.89
CA ILE A 295 -27.58 9.08 13.91
C ILE A 295 -27.03 8.37 12.67
N ARG A 296 -27.58 7.20 12.31
CA ARG A 296 -27.20 6.47 11.09
C ARG A 296 -27.38 7.34 9.84
N SER A 297 -28.48 8.08 9.74
CA SER A 297 -28.74 9.00 8.62
C SER A 297 -27.73 10.15 8.55
N LEU A 298 -27.37 10.73 9.70
CA LEU A 298 -26.34 11.77 9.77
C LEU A 298 -24.97 11.24 9.32
N LEU A 299 -24.56 10.07 9.80
CA LEU A 299 -23.31 9.42 9.40
C LEU A 299 -23.30 9.08 7.90
N ALA A 300 -24.40 8.52 7.38
CA ALA A 300 -24.53 8.24 5.94
C ALA A 300 -24.29 9.49 5.09
N LYS A 301 -24.92 10.61 5.45
CA LYS A 301 -24.79 11.89 4.71
C LYS A 301 -23.34 12.38 4.63
N VAL A 302 -22.53 12.18 5.67
CA VAL A 302 -21.13 12.63 5.67
C VAL A 302 -20.16 11.63 5.05
N MET A 303 -20.50 10.34 5.06
CA MET A 303 -19.61 9.29 4.57
C MET A 303 -19.80 8.94 3.09
N LEU A 304 -21.04 8.99 2.59
CA LEU A 304 -21.33 8.64 1.19
C LEU A 304 -20.57 9.51 0.17
N PRO A 305 -20.40 10.84 0.34
CA PRO A 305 -19.58 11.63 -0.58
C PRO A 305 -18.13 11.14 -0.68
N THR A 306 -17.55 10.68 0.43
CA THR A 306 -16.19 10.11 0.44
C THR A 306 -16.16 8.75 -0.22
N TRP A 307 -17.18 7.92 0.01
CA TRP A 307 -17.35 6.64 -0.66
C TRP A 307 -17.37 6.80 -2.19
N ASP A 308 -18.20 7.69 -2.70
CA ASP A 308 -18.30 7.97 -4.14
C ASP A 308 -16.97 8.45 -4.74
N LYS A 309 -16.24 9.28 -3.98
CA LYS A 309 -14.92 9.79 -4.38
C LYS A 309 -13.86 8.71 -4.42
N VAL A 310 -13.88 7.74 -3.51
CA VAL A 310 -12.96 6.60 -3.59
C VAL A 310 -13.19 5.85 -4.91
N TRP A 311 -14.44 5.55 -5.25
CA TRP A 311 -14.77 4.88 -6.52
C TRP A 311 -14.41 5.71 -7.74
N GLN A 312 -14.69 7.01 -7.73
CA GLN A 312 -14.25 7.92 -8.81
C GLN A 312 -12.74 7.89 -9.00
N GLY A 313 -11.96 7.90 -7.91
CA GLY A 313 -10.50 7.79 -7.99
C GLY A 313 -10.04 6.45 -8.56
N LEU A 314 -10.72 5.35 -8.21
CA LEU A 314 -10.44 4.03 -8.79
C LEU A 314 -10.78 3.97 -10.28
N ASP A 315 -11.86 4.62 -10.71
CA ASP A 315 -12.25 4.70 -12.13
C ASP A 315 -11.16 5.42 -12.94
N LEU A 316 -10.68 6.58 -12.47
CA LEU A 316 -9.56 7.31 -13.11
C LEU A 316 -8.28 6.46 -13.20
N LEU A 317 -7.97 5.69 -12.16
CA LEU A 317 -6.80 4.80 -12.17
C LEU A 317 -6.98 3.60 -13.10
N ARG A 318 -8.21 3.18 -13.39
CA ARG A 318 -8.51 2.07 -14.30
C ARG A 318 -8.43 2.49 -15.77
N GLU A 319 -8.50 3.79 -16.07
CA GLU A 319 -8.25 4.32 -17.42
C GLU A 319 -6.78 4.18 -17.84
N LEU A 320 -5.87 4.05 -16.88
CA LEU A 320 -4.44 3.85 -17.14
C LEU A 320 -4.13 2.36 -17.40
N PRO A 321 -3.29 2.04 -18.41
CA PRO A 321 -2.82 0.68 -18.62
C PRO A 321 -1.98 0.21 -17.43
N GLU A 322 -2.04 -1.07 -17.08
CA GLU A 322 -1.24 -1.63 -15.99
C GLU A 322 0.23 -1.76 -16.38
N GLY A 323 1.13 -1.36 -15.47
CA GLY A 323 2.58 -1.45 -15.68
C GLY A 323 3.04 -2.90 -15.77
N SER A 324 4.02 -3.18 -16.64
CA SER A 324 4.41 -4.55 -17.00
C SER A 324 4.88 -5.42 -15.83
N ARG A 325 5.42 -4.80 -14.77
CA ARG A 325 5.92 -5.51 -13.57
C ARG A 325 4.98 -5.40 -12.36
N ALA A 326 3.78 -4.85 -12.53
CA ALA A 326 2.78 -4.81 -11.46
C ALA A 326 2.32 -6.24 -11.09
N GLU A 327 2.20 -7.14 -12.06
CA GLU A 327 1.84 -8.55 -11.86
C GLU A 327 2.87 -9.32 -11.01
N ASP A 328 4.17 -9.09 -11.24
CA ASP A 328 5.24 -9.68 -10.42
C ASP A 328 5.13 -9.26 -8.94
N ARG A 329 4.76 -8.00 -8.70
CA ARG A 329 4.51 -7.47 -7.35
C ARG A 329 3.25 -8.08 -6.75
N TRP A 330 2.19 -8.22 -7.56
CA TRP A 330 0.96 -8.84 -7.13
C TRP A 330 1.15 -10.31 -6.74
N THR A 331 1.93 -11.05 -7.52
CA THR A 331 2.30 -12.44 -7.19
C THR A 331 2.98 -12.52 -5.82
N ARG A 332 3.85 -11.57 -5.47
CA ARG A 332 4.46 -11.52 -4.12
C ARG A 332 3.45 -11.22 -3.01
N ASP A 333 2.44 -10.41 -3.29
CA ASP A 333 1.34 -10.17 -2.35
C ASP A 333 0.45 -11.41 -2.19
N ARG A 334 0.16 -12.15 -3.26
CA ARG A 334 -0.52 -13.46 -3.21
C ARG A 334 0.24 -14.45 -2.34
N TRP A 335 1.56 -14.55 -2.50
CA TRP A 335 2.41 -15.35 -1.61
C TRP A 335 2.31 -14.90 -0.14
N SER A 336 2.31 -13.60 0.09
CA SER A 336 2.18 -13.02 1.44
C SER A 336 0.82 -13.36 2.07
N PHE A 337 -0.26 -13.23 1.30
CA PHE A 337 -1.62 -13.57 1.71
C PHE A 337 -1.76 -15.06 2.02
N THR A 338 -1.30 -15.91 1.09
CA THR A 338 -1.27 -17.38 1.21
C THR A 338 -0.53 -17.81 2.47
N ALA A 339 0.68 -17.28 2.69
CA ALA A 339 1.45 -17.58 3.89
C ALA A 339 0.72 -17.15 5.16
N HIS A 340 0.02 -16.01 5.16
CA HIS A 340 -0.75 -15.61 6.34
C HIS A 340 -1.99 -16.48 6.57
N ARG A 341 -2.73 -16.83 5.51
CA ARG A 341 -3.82 -17.80 5.55
C ARG A 341 -3.35 -19.09 6.21
N ASP A 342 -2.24 -19.66 5.75
CA ASP A 342 -1.71 -20.93 6.26
C ASP A 342 -1.42 -20.87 7.76
N ARG A 343 -0.83 -19.76 8.21
CA ARG A 343 -0.60 -19.50 9.65
C ARG A 343 -1.90 -19.40 10.45
N VAL A 344 -2.94 -18.80 9.88
CA VAL A 344 -4.25 -18.71 10.54
C VAL A 344 -4.90 -20.09 10.63
N SER A 345 -4.92 -20.83 9.52
CA SER A 345 -5.50 -22.17 9.41
C SER A 345 -4.78 -23.21 10.25
N SER A 346 -3.46 -23.09 10.44
CA SER A 346 -2.66 -23.97 11.30
C SER A 346 -2.84 -23.68 12.80
N GLY A 347 -3.62 -22.65 13.16
CA GLY A 347 -3.85 -22.27 14.55
C GLY A 347 -2.63 -21.61 15.20
N GLU A 348 -1.71 -21.04 14.43
CA GLU A 348 -0.59 -20.30 15.02
C GLU A 348 -1.09 -19.15 15.90
N PRO A 349 -0.31 -18.75 16.92
CA PRO A 349 -0.67 -17.63 17.77
C PRO A 349 -0.78 -16.31 16.98
N PRO A 350 -1.51 -15.32 17.51
CA PRO A 350 -1.55 -13.98 16.93
C PRO A 350 -0.15 -13.38 16.76
N GLN A 351 0.01 -12.47 15.80
CA GLN A 351 1.28 -11.79 15.59
C GLN A 351 1.70 -11.02 16.85
N PRO A 352 2.99 -11.09 17.26
CA PRO A 352 3.44 -10.53 18.53
C PRO A 352 3.22 -9.02 18.62
N ARG A 353 3.19 -8.46 19.83
CA ARG A 353 3.05 -7.01 20.02
C ARG A 353 4.30 -6.24 19.57
N ARG A 354 5.46 -6.87 19.78
CA ARG A 354 6.77 -6.35 19.40
C ARG A 354 7.50 -7.42 18.62
N ASP A 355 8.14 -7.01 17.54
CA ASP A 355 9.05 -7.90 16.83
C ASP A 355 10.33 -8.08 17.66
N ASP A 356 10.89 -9.30 17.67
CA ASP A 356 12.27 -9.50 18.10
C ASP A 356 13.24 -8.80 17.14
N ALA A 357 14.50 -8.66 17.57
CA ALA A 357 15.50 -7.91 16.81
C ALA A 357 15.78 -8.50 15.42
N VAL A 358 15.79 -9.83 15.28
CA VAL A 358 16.05 -10.50 14.00
C VAL A 358 14.85 -10.30 13.06
N THR A 359 13.63 -10.51 13.54
CA THR A 359 12.39 -10.27 12.78
C THR A 359 12.29 -8.80 12.34
N ALA A 360 12.60 -7.85 13.22
CA ALA A 360 12.58 -6.43 12.90
C ALA A 360 13.62 -6.08 11.82
N ALA A 361 14.85 -6.59 11.95
CA ALA A 361 15.92 -6.40 10.97
C ALA A 361 15.58 -7.02 9.61
N GLN A 362 15.00 -8.23 9.58
CA GLN A 362 14.54 -8.88 8.36
C GLN A 362 13.44 -8.08 7.66
N LYS A 363 12.45 -7.57 8.41
CA LYS A 363 11.39 -6.71 7.86
C LYS A 363 11.96 -5.43 7.28
N LEU A 364 12.93 -4.79 7.94
CA LEU A 364 13.59 -3.58 7.45
C LEU A 364 14.36 -3.86 6.14
N ALA A 365 15.25 -4.86 6.13
CA ALA A 365 16.02 -5.22 4.96
C ALA A 365 15.13 -5.62 3.77
N SER A 366 14.02 -6.31 4.03
CA SER A 366 13.01 -6.64 3.03
C SER A 366 12.33 -5.39 2.45
N ARG A 367 11.99 -4.40 3.30
CA ARG A 367 11.39 -3.13 2.86
C ARG A 367 12.36 -2.28 2.04
N GLU A 368 13.64 -2.22 2.42
CA GLU A 368 14.68 -1.52 1.65
C GLU A 368 14.88 -2.16 0.28
N THR A 369 14.95 -3.50 0.23
CA THR A 369 15.04 -4.26 -1.02
C THR A 369 13.81 -4.00 -1.89
N ALA A 370 12.61 -4.02 -1.30
CA ALA A 370 11.36 -3.75 -2.00
C ALA A 370 11.27 -2.30 -2.50
N GLN A 371 11.77 -1.32 -1.75
CA GLN A 371 11.82 0.08 -2.18
C GLN A 371 12.71 0.24 -3.41
N ALA A 372 13.95 -0.25 -3.35
CA ALA A 372 14.90 -0.13 -4.45
C ALA A 372 14.43 -0.90 -5.69
N GLN A 373 13.82 -2.09 -5.51
CA GLN A 373 13.22 -2.83 -6.60
C GLN A 373 12.01 -2.08 -7.19
N LEU A 374 11.13 -1.52 -6.36
CA LEU A 374 9.98 -0.78 -6.85
C LEU A 374 10.44 0.41 -7.70
N GLU A 375 11.35 1.21 -7.20
CA GLU A 375 11.88 2.38 -7.89
C GLU A 375 12.50 2.05 -9.25
N ALA A 376 13.24 0.94 -9.32
CA ALA A 376 13.80 0.47 -10.58
C ALA A 376 12.71 0.00 -11.54
N GLN A 377 11.74 -0.79 -11.07
CA GLN A 377 10.67 -1.32 -11.91
C GLN A 377 9.73 -0.23 -12.42
N GLU A 378 9.34 0.74 -11.59
CA GLU A 378 8.50 1.88 -12.01
C GLU A 378 9.22 2.70 -13.10
N ALA A 379 10.53 2.92 -12.98
CA ALA A 379 11.32 3.60 -14.02
C ALA A 379 11.49 2.80 -15.31
N LEU A 380 11.45 1.46 -15.26
CA LEU A 380 11.54 0.62 -16.46
C LEU A 380 10.18 0.43 -17.16
N ASP A 381 9.09 0.51 -16.39
CA ASP A 381 7.73 0.34 -16.90
C ASP A 381 7.17 1.64 -17.50
N ASP A 382 7.67 2.81 -17.08
CA ASP A 382 7.06 4.11 -17.37
C ASP A 382 8.05 5.16 -17.89
N PRO A 383 7.83 5.71 -19.10
CA PRO A 383 8.72 6.70 -19.70
C PRO A 383 8.77 8.03 -18.94
N LEU A 384 7.71 8.46 -18.24
CA LEU A 384 7.73 9.69 -17.43
C LEU A 384 8.57 9.50 -16.16
N VAL A 385 8.45 8.33 -15.52
CA VAL A 385 9.30 7.97 -14.37
C VAL A 385 10.76 7.86 -14.82
N LEU A 386 11.02 7.23 -15.97
CA LEU A 386 12.36 7.15 -16.56
C LEU A 386 12.94 8.53 -16.89
N ALA A 387 12.11 9.45 -17.42
CA ALA A 387 12.55 10.82 -17.73
C ALA A 387 13.07 11.55 -16.48
N GLY A 388 12.43 11.34 -15.33
CA GLY A 388 12.95 11.84 -14.05
C GLY A 388 14.34 11.31 -13.70
N ARG A 389 14.59 10.01 -13.94
CA ARG A 389 15.91 9.38 -13.74
C ARG A 389 16.95 9.86 -14.74
N ARG A 390 16.54 10.12 -15.99
CA ARG A 390 17.39 10.71 -17.05
C ARG A 390 17.88 12.10 -16.69
N LEU A 391 16.97 12.96 -16.24
CA LEU A 391 17.32 14.31 -15.79
C LEU A 391 18.23 14.32 -14.55
N ALA A 392 18.16 13.28 -13.71
CA ALA A 392 19.04 13.12 -12.57
C ALA A 392 20.42 12.52 -12.93
N GLY A 393 20.65 12.16 -14.20
CA GLY A 393 21.87 11.48 -14.65
C GLY A 393 21.96 10.01 -14.23
N GLU A 394 20.86 9.41 -13.75
CA GLU A 394 20.78 8.03 -13.25
C GLU A 394 20.33 7.03 -14.33
N ALA A 395 19.89 7.53 -15.48
CA ALA A 395 19.57 6.77 -16.68
C ALA A 395 19.88 7.64 -17.91
N PHE A 396 19.92 7.04 -19.09
CA PHE A 396 20.05 7.76 -20.36
C PHE A 396 19.51 6.93 -21.51
N VAL A 397 19.13 7.58 -22.60
CA VAL A 397 18.79 6.91 -23.86
C VAL A 397 19.93 7.14 -24.86
N ALA A 398 20.38 6.07 -25.50
CA ALA A 398 21.43 6.16 -26.50
C ALA A 398 21.13 5.29 -27.72
N GLU A 399 21.61 5.73 -28.87
CA GLU A 399 21.62 4.96 -30.10
C GLU A 399 22.92 4.16 -30.20
N VAL A 400 22.84 2.91 -30.64
CA VAL A 400 24.00 2.05 -30.80
C VAL A 400 24.69 2.41 -32.11
N ALA A 401 25.90 2.96 -32.05
CA ALA A 401 26.67 3.32 -33.23
C ALA A 401 27.46 2.12 -33.78
N GLU A 402 28.10 1.36 -32.89
CA GLU A 402 28.98 0.26 -33.28
C GLU A 402 29.03 -0.82 -32.19
N VAL A 403 29.27 -2.07 -32.62
CA VAL A 403 29.52 -3.20 -31.73
C VAL A 403 30.80 -3.91 -32.17
N GLU A 404 31.83 -3.80 -31.34
CA GLU A 404 33.12 -4.45 -31.56
C GLU A 404 33.27 -5.69 -30.69
N MET A 405 33.60 -6.83 -31.31
CA MET A 405 33.85 -8.06 -30.56
C MET A 405 35.19 -8.03 -29.85
N ALA A 406 35.18 -8.16 -28.52
CA ALA A 406 36.37 -8.33 -27.69
C ALA A 406 36.21 -9.53 -26.74
N TYR A 407 37.31 -10.01 -26.18
CA TYR A 407 37.36 -11.22 -25.35
C TYR A 407 38.22 -11.02 -24.10
N THR A 408 37.89 -11.70 -23.00
CA THR A 408 38.73 -11.72 -21.80
C THR A 408 40.08 -12.40 -22.07
N GLU A 409 41.15 -11.85 -21.53
CA GLU A 409 42.47 -12.48 -21.50
C GLU A 409 42.49 -13.62 -20.45
N SER A 410 42.11 -14.83 -20.87
CA SER A 410 42.16 -16.01 -20.01
C SER A 410 42.40 -17.29 -20.84
N LYS A 411 42.71 -18.40 -20.15
CA LYS A 411 42.90 -19.72 -20.80
C LYS A 411 41.65 -20.20 -21.55
N ARG A 412 40.46 -19.68 -21.21
CA ARG A 412 39.19 -19.90 -21.91
C ARG A 412 38.54 -18.54 -22.15
N PRO A 413 38.89 -17.85 -23.26
CA PRO A 413 38.40 -16.50 -23.53
C PRO A 413 36.87 -16.45 -23.58
N SER A 414 36.29 -15.55 -22.80
CA SER A 414 34.85 -15.29 -22.79
C SER A 414 34.56 -13.96 -23.49
N PRO A 415 33.45 -13.84 -24.24
CA PRO A 415 33.13 -12.63 -24.98
C PRO A 415 32.90 -11.44 -24.04
N ARG A 416 33.45 -10.28 -24.40
CA ARG A 416 33.37 -8.97 -23.74
C ARG A 416 33.27 -7.85 -24.79
N PRO A 417 32.25 -7.88 -25.65
CA PRO A 417 32.12 -6.91 -26.73
C PRO A 417 31.99 -5.49 -26.18
N LEU A 418 32.56 -4.56 -26.93
CA LEU A 418 32.45 -3.13 -26.71
C LEU A 418 31.31 -2.60 -27.58
N VAL A 419 30.44 -1.81 -26.98
CA VAL A 419 29.32 -1.17 -27.65
C VAL A 419 29.54 0.33 -27.55
N THR A 420 29.62 0.99 -28.70
CA THR A 420 29.71 2.44 -28.80
C THR A 420 28.30 3.01 -28.91
N LEU A 421 27.97 3.90 -27.99
CA LEU A 421 26.65 4.48 -27.79
C LEU A 421 26.71 5.98 -28.05
N ARG A 422 25.78 6.52 -28.82
CA ARG A 422 25.66 7.94 -29.15
C ARG A 422 24.48 8.55 -28.41
N THR A 423 24.71 9.64 -27.67
CA THR A 423 23.68 10.33 -26.87
C THR A 423 24.01 11.79 -26.67
N ASP A 424 22.99 12.64 -26.53
CA ASP A 424 23.07 14.04 -26.12
C ASP A 424 22.93 14.22 -24.59
N GLU A 425 22.66 13.13 -23.87
CA GLU A 425 22.47 13.12 -22.43
C GLU A 425 23.80 13.02 -21.67
N ARG A 426 23.82 13.54 -20.43
CA ARG A 426 25.01 13.56 -19.56
C ARG A 426 24.81 12.69 -18.32
N PRO A 427 24.81 11.35 -18.45
CA PRO A 427 24.71 10.45 -17.31
C PRO A 427 25.92 10.56 -16.38
N HIS A 428 25.75 10.22 -15.09
CA HIS A 428 26.80 10.25 -14.08
C HIS A 428 27.75 9.03 -14.19
N LEU A 429 28.48 8.97 -15.30
CA LEU A 429 29.44 7.91 -15.57
C LEU A 429 30.79 8.23 -14.92
N GLY A 430 31.30 7.28 -14.14
CA GLY A 430 32.64 7.27 -13.55
C GLY A 430 33.39 6.02 -13.99
N GLU A 431 34.68 5.96 -13.66
CA GLU A 431 35.51 4.80 -13.99
C GLU A 431 34.88 3.52 -13.43
N ARG A 432 34.69 2.51 -14.28
CA ARG A 432 34.09 1.19 -13.91
C ARG A 432 32.65 1.26 -13.42
N THR A 433 31.94 2.36 -13.66
CA THR A 433 30.49 2.44 -13.40
C THR A 433 29.77 1.35 -14.18
N LYS A 434 28.90 0.60 -13.50
CA LYS A 434 28.03 -0.37 -14.16
C LYS A 434 26.83 0.35 -14.75
N VAL A 435 26.44 -0.08 -15.93
CA VAL A 435 25.20 0.33 -16.59
C VAL A 435 24.42 -0.91 -16.98
N TYR A 436 23.11 -0.78 -17.03
CA TYR A 436 22.20 -1.90 -17.25
C TYR A 436 21.22 -1.56 -18.36
N ARG A 437 20.91 -2.54 -19.20
CA ARG A 437 19.77 -2.48 -20.13
C ARG A 437 18.81 -3.63 -19.89
N SER A 438 17.54 -3.45 -20.25
CA SER A 438 16.56 -4.53 -20.17
C SER A 438 16.69 -5.40 -21.42
N LEU A 439 17.01 -6.68 -21.24
CA LEU A 439 17.06 -7.70 -22.28
C LEU A 439 15.99 -8.75 -21.98
N ASP A 440 14.93 -8.77 -22.79
CA ASP A 440 13.75 -9.63 -22.58
C ASP A 440 13.21 -9.54 -21.13
N GLY A 441 13.12 -8.32 -20.62
CA GLY A 441 12.65 -8.02 -19.26
C GLY A 441 13.68 -8.22 -18.14
N LYS A 442 14.86 -8.78 -18.44
CA LYS A 442 15.92 -9.08 -17.46
C LYS A 442 17.11 -8.11 -17.57
N PRO A 443 17.79 -7.77 -16.46
CA PRO A 443 18.94 -6.85 -16.50
C PRO A 443 20.15 -7.51 -17.18
N GLN A 444 20.64 -6.91 -18.26
CA GLN A 444 21.98 -7.20 -18.79
C GLN A 444 22.96 -6.14 -18.30
N THR A 445 24.08 -6.58 -17.73
CA THR A 445 25.11 -5.72 -17.16
C THR A 445 26.15 -5.33 -18.21
N ALA A 446 26.52 -4.06 -18.23
CA ALA A 446 27.69 -3.54 -18.91
C ALA A 446 28.53 -2.67 -17.98
N GLU A 447 29.81 -2.48 -18.32
CA GLU A 447 30.76 -1.65 -17.58
C GLU A 447 31.20 -0.49 -18.47
N PHE A 448 31.14 0.74 -17.95
CA PHE A 448 31.64 1.93 -18.62
C PHE A 448 33.16 1.83 -18.84
N VAL A 449 33.61 2.12 -20.07
CA VAL A 449 35.02 2.08 -20.45
C VAL A 449 35.56 3.49 -20.66
N ARG A 450 34.94 4.28 -21.54
CA ARG A 450 35.35 5.65 -21.87
C ARG A 450 34.18 6.44 -22.44
N ALA A 451 34.27 7.77 -22.35
CA ALA A 451 33.40 8.71 -23.04
C ALA A 451 34.25 9.72 -23.79
N GLU A 452 33.89 10.00 -25.04
CA GLU A 452 34.52 11.01 -25.89
C GLU A 452 33.46 11.99 -26.39
N GLN A 453 33.84 13.25 -26.54
CA GLN A 453 33.00 14.19 -27.28
C GLN A 453 33.15 13.84 -28.75
N ASP A 454 32.03 13.77 -29.45
CA ASP A 454 32.06 13.57 -30.88
C ASP A 454 32.46 14.90 -31.55
N GLU A 455 33.71 14.97 -32.02
CA GLU A 455 34.28 16.18 -32.62
C GLU A 455 33.63 16.52 -33.97
N ASP A 456 32.98 15.55 -34.62
CA ASP A 456 32.36 15.69 -35.94
C ASP A 456 30.88 16.11 -35.86
N SER A 457 30.23 16.01 -34.69
CA SER A 457 28.87 16.49 -34.47
C SER A 457 28.86 17.87 -33.79
N GLY A 458 28.29 18.86 -34.48
CA GLY A 458 28.23 20.25 -34.00
C GLY A 458 27.38 20.47 -32.73
N ASP A 459 26.70 19.44 -32.24
CA ASP A 459 25.66 19.51 -31.21
C ASP A 459 26.02 18.72 -29.94
N GLY A 460 27.27 18.78 -29.47
CA GLY A 460 27.62 18.33 -28.10
C GLY A 460 27.26 16.88 -27.76
N GLU A 461 27.10 16.02 -28.77
CA GLU A 461 26.84 14.59 -28.61
C GLU A 461 28.08 13.90 -28.02
N ILE A 462 27.83 12.85 -27.25
CA ILE A 462 28.85 12.09 -26.52
C ILE A 462 28.81 10.65 -27.01
N LEU A 463 29.99 10.13 -27.36
CA LEU A 463 30.21 8.72 -27.64
C LEU A 463 30.64 8.02 -26.36
N ILE A 464 29.78 7.13 -25.86
CA ILE A 464 29.99 6.34 -24.66
C ILE A 464 30.32 4.91 -25.07
N VAL A 465 31.47 4.40 -24.65
CA VAL A 465 31.83 2.99 -24.88
C VAL A 465 31.56 2.18 -23.62
N VAL A 466 30.74 1.15 -23.75
CA VAL A 466 30.42 0.21 -22.67
C VAL A 466 30.83 -1.21 -23.05
N ARG A 467 31.24 -2.00 -22.07
CA ARG A 467 31.59 -3.41 -22.25
C ARG A 467 30.49 -4.30 -21.72
N ILE A 468 29.91 -5.16 -22.55
CA ILE A 468 28.90 -6.14 -22.09
C ILE A 468 29.56 -7.23 -21.25
N MET A 469 28.98 -7.52 -20.08
CA MET A 469 29.59 -8.41 -19.09
C MET A 469 28.90 -9.77 -18.96
N ASP A 470 27.58 -9.83 -19.18
CA ASP A 470 26.77 -11.02 -18.96
C ASP A 470 25.66 -11.22 -20.01
N ARG A 471 24.87 -12.29 -19.83
CA ARG A 471 23.71 -12.68 -20.66
C ARG A 471 23.98 -12.91 -22.17
N MET A 472 25.23 -13.21 -22.53
CA MET A 472 25.62 -13.58 -23.90
C MET A 472 25.60 -15.10 -24.18
N GLY A 473 24.96 -15.90 -23.33
CA GLY A 473 25.04 -17.36 -23.39
C GLY A 473 26.33 -17.94 -22.81
N ARG A 474 26.54 -19.25 -23.00
CA ARG A 474 27.70 -20.00 -22.47
C ARG A 474 28.77 -20.30 -23.53
N GLY A 475 28.51 -19.92 -24.79
CA GLY A 475 29.38 -20.17 -25.93
C GLY A 475 30.52 -19.16 -26.05
N LYS A 476 31.43 -19.42 -27.00
CA LYS A 476 32.47 -18.46 -27.40
C LYS A 476 31.89 -17.32 -28.23
N GLU A 477 30.84 -17.60 -28.99
CA GLU A 477 30.04 -16.60 -29.70
C GLU A 477 28.83 -16.22 -28.83
N PRO A 478 28.51 -14.91 -28.75
CA PRO A 478 27.31 -14.44 -28.09
C PRO A 478 26.06 -15.10 -28.67
N ALA A 479 25.09 -15.44 -27.82
CA ALA A 479 23.81 -15.95 -28.28
C ALA A 479 23.09 -14.92 -29.17
N PRO A 480 22.36 -15.32 -30.22
CA PRO A 480 21.56 -14.41 -31.03
C PRO A 480 20.63 -13.54 -30.17
N GLY A 481 20.54 -12.25 -30.47
CA GLY A 481 19.75 -11.26 -29.71
C GLY A 481 20.38 -10.79 -28.39
N SER A 482 21.51 -11.35 -27.95
CA SER A 482 22.15 -10.95 -26.68
C SER A 482 22.96 -9.65 -26.76
N LEU A 483 23.28 -9.19 -27.97
CA LEU A 483 23.96 -7.92 -28.23
C LEU A 483 23.00 -6.97 -28.94
N PRO A 484 23.14 -5.65 -28.71
CA PRO A 484 22.38 -4.67 -29.48
C PRO A 484 22.82 -4.66 -30.94
N GLU A 485 21.96 -4.15 -31.81
CA GLU A 485 22.29 -3.92 -33.22
C GLU A 485 22.59 -2.42 -33.48
N PRO A 486 23.51 -2.09 -34.40
CA PRO A 486 23.71 -0.69 -34.81
C PRO A 486 22.39 -0.04 -35.28
N GLY A 487 22.13 1.19 -34.82
CA GLY A 487 20.89 1.94 -35.03
C GLY A 487 19.80 1.68 -33.99
N GLU A 488 19.96 0.69 -33.10
CA GLU A 488 19.00 0.43 -32.02
C GLU A 488 19.07 1.53 -30.94
N ARG A 489 17.91 2.04 -30.53
CA ARG A 489 17.80 3.07 -29.49
C ARG A 489 17.35 2.45 -28.17
N ILE A 490 18.21 2.51 -27.16
CA ILE A 490 18.07 1.75 -25.92
C ILE A 490 18.13 2.67 -24.71
N ALA A 491 17.27 2.40 -23.73
CA ALA A 491 17.36 2.98 -22.39
C ALA A 491 18.38 2.20 -21.54
N TRP A 492 19.36 2.92 -21.02
CA TRP A 492 20.38 2.44 -20.09
C TRP A 492 20.16 3.04 -18.71
N THR A 493 20.37 2.25 -17.67
CA THR A 493 20.22 2.70 -16.27
C THR A 493 21.53 2.52 -15.52
N LEU A 494 21.81 3.39 -14.56
CA LEU A 494 22.96 3.27 -13.65
C LEU A 494 22.58 2.54 -12.34
N PHE A 495 21.31 2.16 -12.20
CA PHE A 495 20.78 1.36 -11.11
C PHE A 495 20.46 -0.07 -11.57
N GLU A 496 20.59 -1.03 -10.65
CA GLU A 496 20.24 -2.44 -10.87
C GLU A 496 18.73 -2.63 -10.96
N HIS A 497 18.27 -3.45 -11.92
CA HIS A 497 16.84 -3.74 -12.09
C HIS A 497 16.33 -4.72 -11.03
N ASP A 498 17.20 -5.63 -10.59
CA ASP A 498 16.91 -6.63 -9.57
C ASP A 498 17.85 -6.43 -8.38
N GLN A 499 17.27 -6.22 -7.20
CA GLN A 499 18.04 -6.05 -5.98
C GLN A 499 18.43 -7.41 -5.40
N ARG A 500 19.72 -7.56 -5.07
CA ARG A 500 20.19 -8.76 -4.36
C ARG A 500 19.82 -8.65 -2.88
N GLY A 501 19.42 -9.77 -2.31
CA GLY A 501 19.15 -9.85 -0.87
C GLY A 501 20.40 -9.49 -0.05
N GLY A 502 20.16 -8.84 1.09
CA GLY A 502 21.20 -8.50 2.06
C GLY A 502 21.89 -9.72 2.67
N PRO A 503 22.94 -9.52 3.47
CA PRO A 503 23.66 -10.60 4.15
C PRO A 503 22.72 -11.43 5.04
N LYS A 504 23.03 -12.72 5.21
CA LYS A 504 22.28 -13.59 6.11
C LYS A 504 22.38 -13.03 7.54
N LEU A 505 21.23 -12.78 8.17
CA LEU A 505 21.15 -12.43 9.58
C LEU A 505 21.44 -13.65 10.46
N PRO A 506 21.96 -13.46 11.69
CA PRO A 506 22.17 -14.56 12.63
C PRO A 506 20.84 -15.22 13.00
N ASP A 507 20.91 -16.47 13.47
CA ASP A 507 19.75 -17.14 14.05
C ASP A 507 19.37 -16.43 15.38
N PRO A 508 18.10 -16.47 15.83
CA PRO A 508 17.67 -15.73 17.03
C PRO A 508 18.52 -16.02 18.28
N GLU A 509 18.98 -17.26 18.43
CA GLU A 509 19.85 -17.70 19.53
C GLU A 509 21.24 -17.05 19.52
N ASP A 510 21.68 -16.54 18.37
CA ASP A 510 22.97 -15.85 18.19
C ASP A 510 22.81 -14.32 18.17
N THR A 511 21.66 -13.80 18.59
CA THR A 511 21.41 -12.35 18.62
C THR A 511 22.39 -11.66 19.59
N PRO A 512 23.15 -10.64 19.15
CA PRO A 512 24.10 -9.94 20.02
C PRO A 512 23.42 -9.30 21.23
N TRP A 513 24.10 -9.27 22.39
CA TRP A 513 23.59 -8.64 23.62
C TRP A 513 23.19 -7.18 23.45
N THR A 514 23.83 -6.46 22.53
CA THR A 514 23.52 -5.06 22.17
C THR A 514 22.15 -4.89 21.52
N HIS A 515 21.53 -5.97 21.06
CA HIS A 515 20.24 -6.00 20.37
C HIS A 515 19.20 -6.86 21.11
N GLY A 516 19.40 -7.09 22.41
CA GLY A 516 18.49 -7.87 23.26
C GLY A 516 19.05 -9.22 23.71
N GLY A 517 20.15 -9.69 23.10
CA GLY A 517 20.77 -10.97 23.42
C GLY A 517 19.96 -12.19 22.94
N PRO A 518 20.48 -13.41 23.12
CA PRO A 518 19.74 -14.64 22.86
C PRO A 518 18.45 -14.66 23.69
N PRO A 519 17.33 -15.20 23.16
CA PRO A 519 16.14 -15.44 23.97
C PRO A 519 16.51 -16.29 25.19
N GLY A 520 16.29 -15.78 26.41
CA GLY A 520 16.48 -16.58 27.62
C GLY A 520 15.52 -17.78 27.65
N ALA A 521 15.78 -18.80 28.48
CA ALA A 521 14.90 -19.98 28.61
C ALA A 521 13.43 -19.62 28.95
N ASP A 522 13.20 -18.46 29.57
CA ASP A 522 11.88 -17.90 29.86
C ASP A 522 11.18 -17.24 28.66
N ALA A 523 11.86 -17.03 27.52
CA ALA A 523 11.27 -16.41 26.34
C ALA A 523 10.25 -17.35 25.65
N ALA A 524 10.50 -18.67 25.69
CA ALA A 524 9.54 -19.68 25.23
C ALA A 524 8.37 -19.87 26.21
N ALA A 525 8.60 -19.67 27.52
CA ALA A 525 7.56 -19.66 28.54
C ALA A 525 6.72 -18.36 28.53
N ARG A 526 7.27 -17.28 27.94
CA ARG A 526 6.57 -16.05 27.57
C ARG A 526 6.13 -16.09 26.11
N ALA A 527 5.41 -17.12 25.68
CA ALA A 527 4.32 -16.83 24.75
C ALA A 527 3.56 -15.67 25.40
N GLU A 528 3.60 -14.46 24.83
CA GLU A 528 3.14 -13.24 25.50
C GLU A 528 1.71 -13.49 25.98
N HIS A 529 1.56 -13.85 27.26
CA HIS A 529 0.26 -13.96 27.87
C HIS A 529 -0.35 -12.57 27.74
N PRO A 530 -1.63 -12.46 27.37
CA PRO A 530 -2.29 -11.16 27.31
C PRO A 530 -2.02 -10.42 28.62
N ASP A 531 -1.70 -9.13 28.54
CA ASP A 531 -1.50 -8.32 29.74
C ASP A 531 -2.64 -8.59 30.73
N PRO A 532 -2.35 -8.70 32.04
CA PRO A 532 -3.40 -8.67 33.03
C PRO A 532 -4.22 -7.41 32.80
N VAL A 533 -5.55 -7.55 32.80
CA VAL A 533 -6.49 -6.45 32.54
C VAL A 533 -6.07 -5.24 33.37
N THR A 534 -5.63 -4.18 32.70
CA THR A 534 -5.27 -2.94 33.38
C THR A 534 -6.53 -2.09 33.56
N PRO A 535 -6.55 -1.14 34.52
CA PRO A 535 -7.64 -0.16 34.61
C PRO A 535 -7.85 0.63 33.31
N GLU A 536 -6.82 0.71 32.45
CA GLU A 536 -6.86 1.34 31.13
C GLU A 536 -7.59 0.46 30.09
N ASP A 537 -7.62 -0.86 30.30
CA ASP A 537 -8.44 -1.82 29.54
C ASP A 537 -9.90 -1.90 30.04
N LEU A 538 -10.19 -1.20 31.15
CA LEU A 538 -11.52 -1.05 31.76
C LEU A 538 -12.18 0.29 31.45
N LEU A 539 -11.59 1.12 30.57
CA LEU A 539 -12.15 2.40 30.12
C LEU A 539 -13.07 2.22 28.90
#